data_AF-A0A497F1W1-F1
#
_entry.id   AF-A0A497F1W1-F1
#
_cell.length_a   1.000
_cell.length_b   1.000
_cell.length_c   1.000
_cell.angle_alpha   90.00
_cell.angle_beta   90.00
_cell.angle_gamma   90.00
#
_symmetry.space_group_name_H-M   'P 1'
#
loop_
_entity.id
_entity.type
_entity.pdbx_description
1 polymer ?
#
loop_
_entity_poly.entity_id
_entity_poly.type
_entity_poly.pdbx_seq_one_letter_code
_entity_poly.pdbx_strand_id
1 'polypeptide(L)'
;MVYKELEDAKEVFHAKCRHCYTCIKSCQVEDPKPVEAALNIIFDKPANVDSLWRCVNCHTCSYACPENLDPRSLVYLARRRFPPPPRLQVFINNILSVGAVMELNPEIEEIREACGAIKLKPAKDVVEALR
;
A
#
# COMPACT_ATOMS: atom_id res chain seq x y z
N MET A 1 6.39 15.93 -2.02
CA MET A 1 7.59 15.56 -1.23
C MET A 1 7.67 14.04 -1.23
N VAL A 2 8.80 13.44 -1.62
CA VAL A 2 8.95 11.98 -1.70
C VAL A 2 10.08 11.58 -0.75
N TYR A 3 9.75 10.79 0.27
CA TYR A 3 10.73 10.20 1.19
C TYR A 3 11.20 8.86 0.60
N LYS A 4 12.50 8.57 0.63
CA LYS A 4 13.00 7.28 0.13
C LYS A 4 12.87 6.22 1.20
N GLU A 5 13.32 6.54 2.41
CA GLU A 5 13.28 5.66 3.57
C GLU A 5 12.46 6.26 4.72
N LEU A 6 12.14 5.40 5.71
CA LEU A 6 11.35 5.80 6.87
C LEU A 6 12.11 6.83 7.73
N GLU A 7 13.44 6.72 7.79
CA GLU A 7 14.34 7.63 8.49
C GLU A 7 14.32 9.04 7.89
N ASP A 8 14.35 9.17 6.55
CA ASP A 8 14.20 10.47 5.87
C ASP A 8 12.87 11.14 6.25
N ALA A 9 11.81 10.32 6.28
CA ALA A 9 10.49 10.80 6.64
C ALA A 9 10.45 11.21 8.11
N LYS A 10 11.12 10.48 9.00
CA LYS A 10 11.22 10.80 10.44
C LYS A 10 11.84 12.17 10.64
N GLU A 11 12.98 12.46 10.03
CA GLU A 11 13.63 13.77 10.15
C GLU A 11 12.69 14.92 9.74
N VAL A 12 12.05 14.80 8.56
CA VAL A 12 11.16 15.84 8.05
C VAL A 12 9.92 16.03 8.92
N PHE A 13 9.31 14.94 9.39
CA PHE A 13 8.12 15.01 10.25
C PHE A 13 8.44 15.58 11.62
N HIS A 14 9.58 15.23 12.23
CA HIS A 14 10.02 15.85 13.48
C HIS A 14 10.26 17.35 13.33
N ALA A 15 10.78 17.80 12.18
CA ALA A 15 11.03 19.21 11.92
C ALA A 15 9.76 20.04 11.64
N LYS A 16 8.72 19.45 11.03
CA LYS A 16 7.58 20.21 10.46
C LYS A 16 6.21 19.84 11.03
N CYS A 17 6.01 18.63 11.54
CA CYS A 17 4.70 18.21 12.03
C CYS A 17 4.31 18.98 13.28
N ARG A 18 3.20 19.71 13.23
CA ARG A 18 2.68 20.46 14.39
C ARG A 18 1.70 19.66 15.28
N HIS A 19 1.61 18.35 15.11
CA HIS A 19 0.64 17.50 15.82
C HIS A 19 -0.80 18.03 15.80
N CYS A 20 -1.24 18.62 14.68
CA CYS A 20 -2.62 19.14 14.54
C CYS A 20 -3.67 18.04 14.31
N TYR A 21 -3.23 16.82 13.98
CA TYR A 21 -4.05 15.63 13.74
C TYR A 21 -5.05 15.72 12.57
N THR A 22 -4.94 16.72 11.69
CA THR A 22 -5.81 16.85 10.50
C THR A 22 -5.74 15.61 9.59
N CYS A 23 -4.56 15.02 9.44
CA CYS A 23 -4.36 13.79 8.69
C CYS A 23 -5.10 12.57 9.28
N ILE A 24 -5.22 12.50 10.61
CA ILE A 24 -5.98 11.46 11.31
C ILE A 24 -7.49 11.72 11.13
N LYS A 25 -7.95 12.95 11.39
CA LYS A 25 -9.37 13.32 11.28
C LYS A 25 -9.92 13.16 9.86
N SER A 26 -9.10 13.44 8.85
CA SER A 26 -9.47 13.30 7.42
C SER A 26 -9.38 11.87 6.89
N CYS A 27 -8.86 10.92 7.69
CA CYS A 27 -8.73 9.53 7.27
C CYS A 27 -10.12 8.87 7.19
N GLN A 28 -10.44 8.36 6.00
CA GLN A 28 -11.73 7.70 5.68
C GLN A 28 -11.86 6.29 6.29
N VAL A 29 -10.76 5.73 6.79
CA VAL A 29 -10.75 4.42 7.43
C VAL A 29 -11.24 4.59 8.88
N GLU A 30 -12.18 3.75 9.30
CA GLU A 30 -12.62 3.67 10.70
C GLU A 30 -11.48 3.24 11.63
N ASP A 31 -11.57 3.58 12.91
CA ASP A 31 -10.52 3.27 13.87
C ASP A 31 -10.28 1.74 14.00
N PRO A 32 -9.03 1.31 14.32
CA PRO A 32 -7.79 2.10 14.33
C PRO A 32 -7.36 2.59 12.95
N LYS A 33 -6.92 3.86 12.87
CA LYS A 33 -6.53 4.53 11.62
C LYS A 33 -5.07 4.23 11.23
N PRO A 34 -4.79 3.85 9.97
CA PRO A 34 -3.44 3.51 9.51
C PRO A 34 -2.44 4.68 9.65
N VAL A 35 -2.90 5.89 9.36
CA VAL A 35 -2.05 7.10 9.42
C VAL A 35 -1.65 7.44 10.85
N GLU A 36 -2.50 7.14 11.83
CA GLU A 36 -2.19 7.29 13.25
C GLU A 36 -1.09 6.32 13.67
N ALA A 37 -1.20 5.03 13.30
CA ALA A 37 -0.15 4.06 13.57
C ALA A 37 1.19 4.45 12.94
N ALA A 38 1.18 4.94 11.69
CA ALA A 38 2.40 5.40 11.03
C ALA A 38 3.02 6.63 11.73
N LEU A 39 2.21 7.59 12.18
CA LEU A 39 2.69 8.72 12.98
C LEU A 39 3.25 8.26 14.31
N ASN A 40 2.58 7.34 15.01
CA ASN A 40 3.07 6.82 16.27
C ASN A 40 4.43 6.14 16.09
N ILE A 41 4.64 5.37 15.03
CA ILE A 41 5.96 4.79 14.70
C ILE A 41 7.01 5.90 14.49
N ILE A 42 6.70 6.94 13.73
CA ILE A 42 7.64 8.06 13.46
C ILE A 42 8.02 8.83 14.73
N PHE A 43 7.07 9.00 15.65
CA PHE A 43 7.26 9.72 16.91
C PHE A 43 7.57 8.79 18.10
N ASP A 44 7.99 7.56 17.84
CA ASP A 44 8.39 6.57 18.85
C ASP A 44 7.32 6.33 19.95
N LYS A 45 6.04 6.34 19.55
CA LYS A 45 4.86 6.06 20.39
C LYS A 45 4.30 4.66 20.12
N PRO A 46 3.56 4.06 21.08
CA PRO A 46 2.85 2.80 20.84
C PRO A 46 1.95 2.87 19.61
N ALA A 47 2.05 1.87 18.72
CA ALA A 47 1.33 1.84 17.46
C ALA A 47 0.64 0.49 17.24
N ASN A 48 -0.60 0.53 16.74
CA ASN A 48 -1.26 -0.66 16.22
C ASN A 48 -0.75 -0.92 14.80
N VAL A 49 0.27 -1.77 14.67
CA VAL A 49 0.94 -2.05 13.38
C VAL A 49 0.02 -2.76 12.37
N ASP A 50 -0.95 -3.54 12.83
CA ASP A 50 -1.92 -4.21 11.94
C ASP A 50 -2.79 -3.19 11.20
N SER A 51 -3.08 -2.06 11.84
CA SER A 51 -3.87 -0.98 11.22
C SER A 51 -3.20 -0.39 9.98
N LEU A 52 -1.86 -0.48 9.84
CA LEU A 52 -1.14 0.00 8.67
C LEU A 52 -1.70 -0.62 7.37
N TRP A 53 -2.15 -1.88 7.43
CA TRP A 53 -2.69 -2.62 6.29
C TRP A 53 -4.11 -2.22 5.89
N ARG A 54 -4.77 -1.36 6.68
CA ARG A 54 -6.11 -0.82 6.37
C ARG A 54 -6.08 0.42 5.47
N CYS A 55 -4.91 1.03 5.25
CA CYS A 55 -4.81 2.17 4.34
C CYS A 55 -5.18 1.78 2.90
N VAL A 56 -6.17 2.49 2.37
CA VAL A 56 -6.70 2.35 1.01
C VAL A 56 -6.03 3.27 -0.01
N ASN A 57 -4.95 3.96 0.39
CA ASN A 57 -4.15 4.83 -0.48
C ASN A 57 -4.95 5.96 -1.19
N CYS A 58 -5.95 6.54 -0.51
CA CYS A 58 -6.79 7.62 -1.08
C CYS A 58 -6.15 9.02 -1.11
N HIS A 59 -4.97 9.18 -0.49
CA HIS A 59 -4.22 10.45 -0.41
C HIS A 59 -4.87 11.60 0.37
N THR A 60 -6.07 11.43 0.93
CA THR A 60 -6.78 12.50 1.65
C THR A 60 -5.94 13.12 2.77
N CYS A 61 -5.24 12.30 3.56
CA CYS A 61 -4.41 12.78 4.67
C CYS A 61 -3.21 13.64 4.22
N SER A 62 -2.70 13.40 3.00
CA SER A 62 -1.61 14.19 2.39
C SER A 62 -2.12 15.53 1.89
N TYR A 63 -3.27 15.55 1.21
CA TYR A 63 -3.89 16.79 0.76
C TYR A 63 -4.41 17.67 1.90
N ALA A 64 -4.82 17.06 3.01
CA ALA A 64 -5.35 17.78 4.17
C ALA A 64 -4.26 18.33 5.10
N CYS A 65 -2.98 17.98 4.92
CA CYS A 65 -1.92 18.41 5.83
C CYS A 65 -1.56 19.90 5.62
N PRO A 66 -1.73 20.78 6.62
CA PRO A 66 -1.43 22.21 6.46
C PRO A 66 0.06 22.51 6.26
N GLU A 67 0.94 21.57 6.65
CA GLU A 67 2.40 21.70 6.52
C GLU A 67 2.93 21.10 5.21
N ASN A 68 2.03 20.70 4.30
CA ASN A 68 2.39 20.03 3.05
C ASN A 68 3.26 18.77 3.25
N LEU A 69 3.06 18.07 4.37
CA LEU A 69 3.65 16.76 4.62
C LEU A 69 2.86 15.67 3.90
N ASP A 70 3.48 14.50 3.71
CA ASP A 70 2.81 13.33 3.10
C ASP A 70 2.66 12.16 4.10
N PRO A 71 1.65 12.19 5.00
CA PRO A 71 1.41 11.11 5.96
C PRO A 71 1.06 9.77 5.31
N ARG A 72 0.52 9.78 4.08
CA ARG A 72 0.26 8.53 3.34
C ARG A 72 1.56 7.78 3.08
N SER A 73 2.62 8.48 2.70
CA SER A 73 3.91 7.85 2.43
C SER A 73 4.51 7.22 3.69
N LEU A 74 4.25 7.77 4.88
CA LEU A 74 4.63 7.14 6.14
C LEU A 74 4.03 5.74 6.30
N VAL A 75 2.74 5.58 5.97
CA VAL A 75 2.08 4.27 6.07
C VAL A 75 2.76 3.25 5.16
N TYR A 76 3.08 3.66 3.93
CA TYR A 76 3.72 2.79 2.95
C TYR A 76 5.15 2.39 3.38
N LEU A 77 5.94 3.33 3.88
CA LEU A 77 7.29 3.07 4.37
C LEU A 77 7.26 2.21 5.64
N ALA A 78 6.33 2.48 6.55
CA ALA A 78 6.16 1.68 7.76
C ALA A 78 5.81 0.22 7.46
N ARG A 79 4.92 -0.04 6.48
CA ARG A 79 4.57 -1.42 6.05
C ARG A 79 5.79 -2.26 5.68
N ARG A 80 6.88 -1.66 5.18
CA ARG A 80 8.12 -2.39 4.82
C ARG A 80 8.85 -2.98 6.03
N ARG A 81 8.55 -2.51 7.25
CA ARG A 81 9.17 -2.98 8.50
C ARG A 81 8.36 -4.09 9.18
N PHE A 82 7.17 -4.44 8.66
CA PHE A 82 6.27 -5.40 9.27
C PHE A 82 5.83 -6.45 8.24
N PRO A 83 5.57 -7.71 8.67
CA PRO A 83 5.08 -8.72 7.76
C PRO A 83 3.69 -8.34 7.21
N PRO A 84 3.40 -8.66 5.94
CA PRO A 84 2.06 -8.50 5.39
C PRO A 84 1.07 -9.46 6.06
N PRO A 85 -0.24 -9.13 6.11
CA PRO A 85 -1.27 -10.02 6.59
C PRO A 85 -1.24 -11.34 5.81
N PRO A 86 -1.47 -12.50 6.45
CA PRO A 86 -1.41 -13.81 5.80
C PRO A 86 -2.28 -13.92 4.53
N ARG A 87 -3.42 -13.20 4.49
CA ARG A 87 -4.31 -13.16 3.32
C ARG A 87 -3.66 -12.58 2.07
N LEU A 88 -2.64 -11.73 2.20
CA LEU A 88 -1.91 -11.20 1.04
C LEU A 88 -0.86 -12.17 0.52
N GLN A 89 -0.51 -13.21 1.28
CA GLN A 89 0.55 -14.13 0.90
C GLN A 89 0.22 -14.93 -0.36
N VAL A 90 -1.07 -15.25 -0.58
CA VAL A 90 -1.51 -15.90 -1.82
C VAL A 90 -1.20 -15.04 -3.05
N PHE A 91 -1.46 -13.73 -2.97
CA PHE A 91 -1.20 -12.80 -4.07
C PHE A 91 0.30 -12.60 -4.31
N ILE A 92 1.09 -12.52 -3.23
CA ILE A 92 2.55 -12.44 -3.32
C ILE A 92 3.10 -13.69 -4.01
N ASN A 93 2.65 -14.88 -3.59
CA ASN A 93 3.10 -16.14 -4.18
C ASN A 93 2.72 -16.23 -5.66
N ASN A 94 1.49 -15.83 -6.04
CA ASN A 94 1.06 -15.83 -7.44
C ASN A 94 1.92 -14.91 -8.31
N ILE A 95 2.28 -13.71 -7.83
CA ILE A 95 3.18 -12.81 -8.56
C ILE A 95 4.54 -13.50 -8.78
N LEU A 96 5.09 -14.16 -7.77
CA LEU A 96 6.40 -14.78 -7.84
C LEU A 96 6.43 -16.04 -8.74
N SER A 97 5.36 -16.84 -8.74
CA SER A 97 5.29 -18.10 -9.48
C SER A 97 4.75 -17.94 -10.90
N VAL A 98 3.73 -17.10 -11.09
CA VAL A 98 2.96 -16.96 -12.35
C VAL A 98 3.16 -15.58 -12.99
N GLY A 99 3.72 -14.60 -12.28
CA GLY A 99 3.92 -13.24 -12.79
C GLY A 99 2.68 -12.35 -12.71
N ALA A 100 1.59 -12.84 -12.12
CA ALA A 100 0.32 -12.12 -12.01
C ALA A 100 -0.29 -12.33 -10.62
N VAL A 101 -1.07 -11.35 -10.13
CA VAL A 101 -1.78 -11.46 -8.84
C VAL A 101 -2.81 -12.60 -8.86
N MET A 102 -3.45 -12.78 -10.01
CA MET A 102 -4.42 -13.85 -10.27
C MET A 102 -4.13 -14.43 -11.66
N GLU A 103 -4.20 -15.75 -11.79
CA GLU A 103 -4.16 -16.41 -13.08
C GLU A 103 -5.49 -16.19 -13.83
N LEU A 104 -5.41 -16.10 -15.16
CA LEU A 104 -6.60 -16.00 -15.99
C LEU A 104 -7.34 -17.34 -15.97
N ASN A 105 -8.56 -17.34 -15.44
CA ASN A 105 -9.37 -18.55 -15.48
C ASN A 105 -10.01 -18.73 -16.89
N PRO A 106 -10.44 -19.95 -17.25
CA PRO A 106 -11.04 -20.22 -18.56
C PRO A 106 -12.29 -19.39 -18.86
N GLU A 107 -13.14 -19.14 -17.86
CA GLU A 107 -14.39 -18.38 -18.00
C GLU A 107 -14.14 -16.92 -18.42
N ILE A 108 -13.11 -16.27 -17.85
CA ILE A 108 -12.73 -14.91 -18.24
C ILE A 108 -12.15 -14.91 -19.66
N GLU A 109 -11.45 -15.95 -20.09
CA GLU A 109 -10.97 -16.05 -21.48
C GLU A 109 -12.13 -16.25 -22.47
N GLU A 110 -13.17 -17.02 -22.12
CA GLU A 110 -14.38 -17.12 -22.95
C GLU A 110 -15.07 -15.75 -23.13
N ILE A 111 -15.17 -14.96 -22.06
CA ILE A 111 -15.71 -13.59 -22.12
C ILE A 111 -14.83 -12.70 -23.01
N ARG A 112 -13.50 -12.81 -22.90
CA ARG A 112 -12.55 -12.06 -23.72
C ARG A 112 -12.71 -12.39 -25.20
N GLU A 113 -12.77 -13.67 -25.54
CA GLU A 113 -12.97 -14.15 -26.91
C GLU A 113 -14.33 -13.68 -27.47
N ALA A 114 -15.40 -13.74 -26.67
CA ALA A 114 -16.72 -13.22 -27.05
C ALA A 114 -16.73 -11.71 -27.31
N CYS A 115 -15.84 -10.95 -26.65
CA CYS A 115 -15.60 -9.53 -26.91
C CYS A 115 -14.60 -9.26 -28.05
N GLY A 116 -14.12 -10.29 -28.74
CA GLY A 116 -13.16 -10.16 -29.86
C GLY A 116 -11.72 -9.91 -29.43
N ALA A 117 -11.38 -10.13 -28.16
CA ALA A 117 -10.00 -10.04 -27.69
C ALA A 117 -9.19 -11.27 -28.09
N ILE A 118 -7.89 -11.08 -28.29
CA ILE A 118 -6.95 -12.17 -28.56
C ILE A 118 -6.75 -13.00 -27.28
N LYS A 119 -6.77 -14.33 -27.44
CA LYS A 119 -6.48 -15.29 -26.37
C LYS A 119 -5.10 -15.03 -25.77
N LEU A 120 -5.03 -14.89 -24.45
CA LEU A 120 -3.74 -14.67 -23.78
C LEU A 120 -3.01 -15.99 -23.59
N LYS A 121 -1.68 -15.93 -23.66
CA LYS A 121 -0.85 -17.01 -23.11
C LYS A 121 -0.96 -17.00 -21.59
N PRO A 122 -0.96 -18.16 -20.93
CA PRO A 122 -0.83 -18.23 -19.48
C PRO A 122 0.34 -17.39 -18.98
N ALA A 123 0.14 -16.65 -17.88
CA ALA A 123 1.13 -15.70 -17.41
C ALA A 123 2.47 -16.37 -17.04
N LYS A 124 2.45 -17.62 -16.55
CA LYS A 124 3.66 -18.42 -16.29
C LYS A 124 4.51 -18.62 -17.56
N ASP A 125 3.87 -18.87 -18.71
CA ASP A 125 4.54 -19.10 -19.98
C ASP A 125 5.20 -17.81 -20.50
N VAL A 126 4.60 -16.65 -20.19
CA VAL A 126 5.17 -15.33 -20.49
C VAL A 126 6.39 -15.05 -19.60
N VAL A 127 6.31 -15.35 -18.30
CA VAL A 127 7.44 -15.15 -17.36
C VAL A 127 8.63 -16.02 -17.73
N GLU A 128 8.41 -17.28 -18.11
CA GLU A 128 9.49 -18.17 -18.56
C GLU A 128 10.18 -17.66 -19.83
N ALA A 129 9.43 -17.08 -20.77
CA ALA A 129 9.98 -16.52 -22.00
C ALA A 129 10.79 -15.22 -21.80
N LEU A 130 10.65 -14.55 -20.67
CA LEU A 130 11.35 -13.29 -20.34
C LEU A 130 12.60 -13.51 -19.47
N ARG A 131 12.85 -14.72 -19.00
CA ARG A 131 14.03 -15.11 -18.22
C ARG A 131 15.13 -15.65 -19.12
#